data_AF-A5G854-F1
#
_entry.id   AF-A5G854-F1
#
_cell.length_a   1.000
_cell.length_b   1.000
_cell.length_c   1.000
_cell.angle_alpha   90.00
_cell.angle_beta   90.00
_cell.angle_gamma   90.00
#
_symmetry.space_group_name_H-M   'P 1'
#
loop_
_entity.id
_entity.type
_entity.pdbx_description
1 polymer ?
#
loop_
_entity_poly.entity_id
_entity_poly.type
_entity_poly.pdbx_seq_one_letter_code
_entity_poly.pdbx_strand_id
1 'polypeptide(L)'
;MKSLRKRILAMASVVAVSGLMMASVAGAADKLIVKHATNVANAMDVTDAGLTGFNLNTPKYSVDVATPAAATDSTLHFAYDGADSGGWLSSVGENNFWISSGAVLKNNVWTQKSSDGKSIFFGSGSVGFRAFVNQGATVGGAVTLTEAYRLDYAGNFGLGTKTPTQRFDVNGGVRVNPTTATKPTCDNTTAANDRGTFWFTKNASTGKDILEICAQDASGNTAWRTLY
;
A
#
# COMPACT_ATOMS: atom_id res chain seq x y z
N MET A 1 -80.29 36.82 6.59
CA MET A 1 -80.00 35.47 6.06
C MET A 1 -79.93 35.55 4.54
N LYS A 2 -78.89 34.99 3.88
CA LYS A 2 -78.63 35.07 2.40
C LYS A 2 -78.34 36.53 1.91
N SER A 3 -77.57 36.82 0.85
CA SER A 3 -76.55 36.04 0.10
C SER A 3 -75.45 36.97 -0.49
N LEU A 4 -74.40 36.40 -1.08
CA LEU A 4 -73.06 36.98 -1.33
C LEU A 4 -72.83 37.84 -2.61
N ARG A 5 -71.94 38.84 -2.45
CA ARG A 5 -70.79 39.26 -3.32
C ARG A 5 -70.97 39.78 -4.77
N LYS A 6 -70.50 41.03 -4.98
CA LYS A 6 -69.54 41.55 -5.99
C LYS A 6 -69.35 43.07 -5.69
N ARG A 7 -68.23 43.79 -5.93
CA ARG A 7 -66.90 43.52 -6.55
C ARG A 7 -65.92 44.67 -6.15
N ILE A 8 -64.59 44.54 -6.40
CA ILE A 8 -63.56 45.63 -6.47
C ILE A 8 -63.23 46.26 -5.08
N LEU A 9 -61.99 46.39 -4.56
CA LEU A 9 -60.59 46.08 -4.95
C LEU A 9 -59.76 45.91 -3.61
N ALA A 10 -58.42 45.96 -3.41
CA ALA A 10 -57.18 46.12 -4.19
C ALA A 10 -55.93 45.58 -3.43
N MET A 11 -54.80 45.45 -4.18
CA MET A 11 -53.37 45.60 -3.80
C MET A 11 -52.65 44.79 -2.68
N ALA A 12 -51.38 44.50 -2.99
CA ALA A 12 -50.21 44.31 -2.11
C ALA A 12 -50.15 43.07 -1.17
N SER A 13 -49.53 42.00 -1.68
CA SER A 13 -49.03 40.85 -0.91
C SER A 13 -47.52 40.96 -0.63
N VAL A 14 -47.10 40.84 0.63
CA VAL A 14 -45.71 40.46 1.00
C VAL A 14 -45.75 39.51 2.20
N VAL A 15 -45.35 38.25 2.00
CA VAL A 15 -45.06 37.28 3.07
C VAL A 15 -43.79 36.53 2.68
N ALA A 16 -42.66 37.03 3.17
CA ALA A 16 -41.30 36.58 2.87
C ALA A 16 -40.35 37.25 3.91
N VAL A 17 -39.32 36.63 4.50
CA VAL A 17 -38.82 35.24 4.40
C VAL A 17 -38.45 34.75 5.82
N SER A 18 -38.91 33.57 6.22
CA SER A 18 -38.29 32.78 7.30
C SER A 18 -37.26 31.83 6.68
N GLY A 19 -35.98 32.21 6.68
CA GLY A 19 -34.99 31.52 5.83
C GLY A 19 -33.53 31.77 6.24
N LEU A 20 -33.10 31.01 7.24
CA LEU A 20 -31.81 30.31 7.25
C LEU A 20 -30.59 31.05 6.64
N MET A 21 -30.01 31.99 7.40
CA MET A 21 -28.61 32.41 7.23
C MET A 21 -27.65 31.29 7.70
N MET A 22 -27.79 30.09 7.14
CA MET A 22 -26.65 29.18 7.07
C MET A 22 -25.67 29.80 6.08
N ALA A 23 -24.48 30.14 6.54
CA ALA A 23 -23.40 30.50 5.64
C ALA A 23 -23.20 29.32 4.68
N SER A 24 -23.48 29.54 3.40
CA SER A 24 -22.99 28.66 2.35
C SER A 24 -21.46 28.77 2.39
N VAL A 25 -20.82 27.86 3.11
CA VAL A 25 -19.40 27.58 2.95
C VAL A 25 -19.24 27.30 1.47
N ALA A 26 -18.60 28.22 0.75
CA ALA A 26 -18.41 28.08 -0.67
C ALA A 26 -17.48 26.89 -0.89
N GLY A 27 -18.06 25.73 -1.14
CA GLY A 27 -17.33 24.57 -1.62
C GLY A 27 -16.60 24.99 -2.88
N ALA A 28 -15.31 24.61 -2.95
CA ALA A 28 -14.41 24.95 -4.03
C ALA A 28 -15.10 24.76 -5.39
N ALA A 29 -15.30 25.82 -6.16
CA ALA A 29 -16.12 25.77 -7.36
C ALA A 29 -15.39 25.02 -8.48
N ASP A 30 -16.06 24.06 -9.10
CA ASP A 30 -15.48 23.23 -10.16
C ASP A 30 -15.07 24.09 -11.36
N LYS A 31 -13.77 24.06 -11.70
CA LYS A 31 -13.16 24.82 -12.79
C LYS A 31 -13.12 24.02 -14.10
N LEU A 32 -13.01 22.69 -14.02
CA LEU A 32 -13.17 21.78 -15.15
C LEU A 32 -13.83 20.48 -14.67
N ILE A 33 -15.06 20.25 -15.11
CA ILE A 33 -15.77 18.98 -14.89
C ILE A 33 -15.81 18.19 -16.20
N VAL A 34 -15.37 16.93 -16.16
CA VAL A 34 -15.65 15.93 -17.20
C VAL A 34 -16.72 14.99 -16.67
N LYS A 35 -17.92 15.01 -17.23
CA LYS A 35 -19.03 14.14 -16.80
C LYS A 35 -18.87 12.72 -17.36
N HIS A 36 -19.24 11.71 -16.56
CA HIS A 36 -19.58 10.39 -17.08
C HIS A 36 -20.97 10.41 -17.72
N ALA A 37 -21.21 9.56 -18.72
CA ALA A 37 -22.53 9.39 -19.33
C ALA A 37 -23.52 8.58 -18.46
N THR A 38 -23.01 7.79 -17.50
CA THR A 38 -23.79 6.80 -16.74
C THR A 38 -23.52 6.76 -15.23
N ASN A 39 -22.45 7.40 -14.75
CA ASN A 39 -22.10 7.43 -13.32
C ASN A 39 -22.56 8.74 -12.66
N VAL A 40 -22.92 8.67 -11.37
CA VAL A 40 -23.22 9.84 -10.53
C VAL A 40 -21.96 10.67 -10.19
N ALA A 41 -20.79 10.03 -10.33
CA ALA A 41 -19.50 10.69 -10.19
C ALA A 41 -18.98 11.25 -11.54
N ASN A 42 -18.31 12.40 -11.47
CA ASN A 42 -17.57 13.03 -12.55
C ASN A 42 -16.37 12.14 -12.92
N ALA A 43 -16.10 11.95 -14.21
CA ALA A 43 -14.93 11.19 -14.69
C ALA A 43 -13.62 11.86 -14.29
N MET A 44 -13.57 13.20 -14.42
CA MET A 44 -12.51 14.05 -13.90
C MET A 44 -13.14 15.31 -13.32
N ASP A 45 -12.55 15.82 -12.25
CA ASP A 45 -12.89 17.09 -11.63
C ASP A 45 -11.64 17.90 -11.31
N VAL A 46 -11.70 19.21 -11.42
CA VAL A 46 -10.62 20.15 -11.05
C VAL A 46 -11.25 21.35 -10.38
N THR A 47 -11.01 21.52 -9.09
CA THR A 47 -11.62 22.60 -8.29
C THR A 47 -10.82 23.90 -8.37
N ASP A 48 -11.44 25.04 -8.07
CA ASP A 48 -10.75 26.33 -7.91
C ASP A 48 -9.69 26.33 -6.79
N ALA A 49 -9.88 25.49 -5.76
CA ALA A 49 -8.91 25.20 -4.71
C ALA A 49 -7.68 24.38 -5.18
N GLY A 50 -7.61 24.01 -6.46
CA GLY A 50 -6.46 23.34 -7.06
C GLY A 50 -6.36 21.84 -6.78
N LEU A 51 -7.48 21.20 -6.40
CA LEU A 51 -7.56 19.75 -6.20
C LEU A 51 -8.10 19.07 -7.48
N THR A 52 -7.55 17.91 -7.84
CA THR A 52 -8.00 17.11 -8.99
C THR A 52 -8.56 15.77 -8.52
N GLY A 53 -9.76 15.41 -8.99
CA GLY A 53 -10.38 14.11 -8.72
C GLY A 53 -10.57 13.29 -9.99
N PHE A 54 -10.37 11.98 -9.92
CA PHE A 54 -10.73 11.03 -10.98
C PHE A 54 -11.76 10.02 -10.47
N ASN A 55 -12.95 9.99 -11.10
CA ASN A 55 -14.16 9.27 -10.65
C ASN A 55 -14.74 9.69 -9.27
N LEU A 56 -14.53 10.93 -8.82
CA LEU A 56 -15.16 11.50 -7.62
C LEU A 56 -15.45 13.00 -7.78
N ASN A 57 -16.47 13.48 -7.06
CA ASN A 57 -16.95 14.88 -7.13
C ASN A 57 -16.37 15.78 -6.01
N THR A 58 -15.59 15.20 -5.09
CA THR A 58 -15.08 15.91 -3.90
C THR A 58 -13.67 15.42 -3.54
N PRO A 59 -12.64 15.75 -4.34
CA PRO A 59 -11.26 15.45 -3.97
C PRO A 59 -10.91 16.12 -2.62
N LYS A 60 -10.22 15.36 -1.77
CA LYS A 60 -9.70 15.74 -0.46
C LYS A 60 -8.22 16.09 -0.51
N TYR A 61 -7.49 15.50 -1.45
CA TYR A 61 -6.07 15.73 -1.69
C TYR A 61 -5.84 16.29 -3.10
N SER A 62 -4.61 16.77 -3.39
CA SER A 62 -4.28 17.44 -4.65
C SER A 62 -4.55 16.59 -5.90
N VAL A 63 -4.38 15.27 -5.78
CA VAL A 63 -4.86 14.28 -6.74
C VAL A 63 -5.49 13.13 -5.97
N ASP A 64 -6.78 12.89 -6.16
CA ASP A 64 -7.49 11.69 -5.71
C ASP A 64 -7.93 10.84 -6.90
N VAL A 65 -7.76 9.52 -6.77
CA VAL A 65 -8.24 8.53 -7.75
C VAL A 65 -9.15 7.56 -7.02
N ALA A 66 -10.41 7.48 -7.45
CA ALA A 66 -11.39 6.53 -6.95
C ALA A 66 -11.86 5.58 -8.06
N THR A 67 -12.51 4.49 -7.65
CA THR A 67 -13.53 3.82 -8.46
C THR A 67 -14.92 4.41 -8.15
N PRO A 68 -15.85 4.45 -9.12
CA PRO A 68 -17.26 4.62 -8.82
C PRO A 68 -17.74 3.55 -7.83
N ALA A 69 -18.72 3.88 -6.98
CA ALA A 69 -19.12 3.13 -5.78
C ALA A 69 -19.68 1.69 -5.99
N ALA A 70 -19.56 1.13 -7.19
CA ALA A 70 -19.90 -0.26 -7.53
C ALA A 70 -18.67 -1.14 -7.81
N ALA A 71 -17.45 -0.58 -7.83
CA ALA A 71 -16.20 -1.32 -8.03
C ALA A 71 -15.25 -1.11 -6.84
N THR A 72 -14.65 -2.21 -6.35
CA THR A 72 -13.90 -2.24 -5.09
C THR A 72 -12.49 -1.67 -5.16
N ASP A 73 -11.92 -1.52 -6.36
CA ASP A 73 -10.47 -1.36 -6.52
C ASP A 73 -10.12 -0.05 -7.24
N SER A 74 -9.75 0.97 -6.46
CA SER A 74 -9.24 2.23 -7.01
C SER A 74 -7.81 2.03 -7.50
N THR A 75 -7.53 2.31 -8.78
CA THR A 75 -6.23 1.99 -9.41
C THR A 75 -5.66 3.12 -10.26
N LEU A 76 -4.32 3.21 -10.31
CA LEU A 76 -3.55 3.99 -11.27
C LEU A 76 -2.60 3.05 -12.03
N HIS A 77 -2.58 3.13 -13.36
CA HIS A 77 -1.81 2.24 -14.24
C HIS A 77 -0.64 2.98 -14.88
N PHE A 78 0.54 2.36 -14.85
CA PHE A 78 1.74 2.74 -15.58
C PHE A 78 2.01 1.68 -16.64
N ALA A 79 1.60 1.97 -17.88
CA ALA A 79 1.75 1.06 -19.01
C ALA A 79 3.22 0.89 -19.42
N TYR A 80 3.59 -0.31 -19.90
CA TYR A 80 4.94 -0.56 -20.43
C TYR A 80 5.18 0.16 -21.78
N ASP A 81 4.23 0.00 -22.71
CA ASP A 81 4.30 0.42 -24.11
C ASP A 81 2.94 0.91 -24.66
N GLY A 82 1.96 1.12 -23.77
CA GLY A 82 0.56 1.39 -24.11
C GLY A 82 -0.35 0.16 -24.12
N ALA A 83 0.19 -1.06 -24.00
CA ALA A 83 -0.62 -2.24 -23.71
C ALA A 83 -1.17 -2.21 -22.28
N ASP A 84 -2.19 -3.05 -22.02
CA ASP A 84 -2.75 -3.36 -20.69
C ASP A 84 -1.79 -4.25 -19.87
N SER A 85 -0.52 -3.85 -19.81
CA SER A 85 0.60 -4.48 -19.08
C SER A 85 1.46 -3.41 -18.41
N GLY A 86 2.39 -3.79 -17.53
CA GLY A 86 3.23 -2.84 -16.78
C GLY A 86 3.02 -2.95 -15.27
N GLY A 87 2.81 -1.83 -14.59
CA GLY A 87 2.64 -1.77 -13.13
C GLY A 87 1.45 -0.92 -12.68
N TRP A 88 0.93 -1.20 -11.49
CA TRP A 88 -0.23 -0.51 -10.92
C TRP A 88 0.03 -0.07 -9.48
N LEU A 89 -0.59 1.06 -9.11
CA LEU A 89 -0.91 1.38 -7.72
C LEU A 89 -2.39 1.07 -7.50
N SER A 90 -2.75 0.49 -6.36
CA SER A 90 -4.14 0.09 -6.08
C SER A 90 -4.51 0.25 -4.60
N SER A 91 -5.78 0.53 -4.31
CA SER A 91 -6.37 0.43 -2.97
C SER A 91 -7.75 -0.23 -3.03
N VAL A 92 -8.00 -1.14 -2.10
CA VAL A 92 -9.23 -1.97 -1.99
C VAL A 92 -9.86 -1.96 -0.60
N GLY A 93 -9.51 -0.98 0.24
CA GLY A 93 -10.04 -0.85 1.59
C GLY A 93 -9.36 0.25 2.40
N GLU A 94 -9.92 0.58 3.57
CA GLU A 94 -9.53 1.75 4.38
C GLU A 94 -8.06 1.76 4.79
N ASN A 95 -7.54 0.60 5.22
CA ASN A 95 -6.16 0.42 5.67
C ASN A 95 -5.33 -0.33 4.62
N ASN A 96 -5.40 0.08 3.36
CA ASN A 96 -4.80 -0.66 2.25
C ASN A 96 -4.15 0.24 1.17
N PHE A 97 -2.94 -0.15 0.79
CA PHE A 97 -2.24 0.33 -0.40
C PHE A 97 -1.44 -0.83 -1.01
N TRP A 98 -1.48 -0.97 -2.33
CA TRP A 98 -0.74 -1.96 -3.11
C TRP A 98 0.06 -1.29 -4.23
N ILE A 99 1.21 -1.88 -4.52
CA ILE A 99 1.99 -1.71 -5.75
C ILE A 99 2.10 -3.09 -6.40
N SER A 100 1.84 -3.20 -7.69
CA SER A 100 2.05 -4.45 -8.44
C SER A 100 2.80 -4.24 -9.76
N SER A 101 3.42 -5.31 -10.22
CA SER A 101 3.99 -5.43 -11.57
C SER A 101 3.50 -6.72 -12.21
N GLY A 102 3.17 -6.66 -13.50
CA GLY A 102 2.73 -7.80 -14.31
C GLY A 102 1.32 -8.32 -14.03
N ALA A 103 0.60 -7.80 -13.04
CA ALA A 103 -0.80 -8.15 -12.77
C ALA A 103 -1.56 -7.00 -12.11
N VAL A 104 -2.85 -6.85 -12.45
CA VAL A 104 -3.75 -5.81 -11.93
C VAL A 104 -4.74 -6.38 -10.93
N LEU A 105 -5.14 -5.62 -9.91
CA LEU A 105 -6.25 -5.97 -9.02
C LEU A 105 -7.54 -5.43 -9.62
N LYS A 106 -8.51 -6.31 -9.92
CA LYS A 106 -9.82 -5.92 -10.43
C LYS A 106 -10.93 -6.80 -9.85
N ASN A 107 -11.96 -6.16 -9.31
CA ASN A 107 -13.06 -6.80 -8.57
C ASN A 107 -12.54 -7.71 -7.43
N ASN A 108 -11.52 -7.27 -6.71
CA ASN A 108 -10.79 -8.02 -5.68
C ASN A 108 -10.12 -9.33 -6.18
N VAL A 109 -9.90 -9.45 -7.51
CA VAL A 109 -9.15 -10.55 -8.13
C VAL A 109 -7.88 -10.02 -8.81
N TRP A 110 -6.73 -10.53 -8.40
CA TRP A 110 -5.47 -10.27 -9.11
C TRP A 110 -5.48 -11.02 -10.44
N THR A 111 -5.31 -10.29 -11.54
CA THR A 111 -5.39 -10.79 -12.92
C THR A 111 -4.07 -10.58 -13.63
N GLN A 112 -3.49 -11.63 -14.20
CA GLN A 112 -2.19 -11.60 -14.87
C GLN A 112 -2.27 -10.77 -16.17
N LYS A 113 -1.25 -9.95 -16.41
CA LYS A 113 -1.13 -9.03 -17.54
C LYS A 113 0.20 -9.10 -18.28
N SER A 114 1.31 -9.37 -17.59
CA SER A 114 2.61 -9.61 -18.24
C SER A 114 2.58 -10.92 -19.03
N SER A 115 3.06 -10.86 -20.27
CA SER A 115 3.16 -12.00 -21.19
C SER A 115 4.17 -13.06 -20.76
N ASP A 116 5.11 -12.72 -19.86
CA ASP A 116 6.05 -13.68 -19.27
C ASP A 116 5.45 -14.54 -18.14
N GLY A 117 4.17 -14.30 -17.81
CA GLY A 117 3.42 -15.03 -16.80
C GLY A 117 3.85 -14.77 -15.35
N LYS A 118 4.72 -13.77 -15.10
CA LYS A 118 5.20 -13.41 -13.76
C LYS A 118 4.53 -12.15 -13.25
N SER A 119 4.47 -12.04 -11.93
CA SER A 119 3.99 -10.85 -11.24
C SER A 119 4.55 -10.73 -9.83
N ILE A 120 4.73 -9.50 -9.37
CA ILE A 120 5.24 -9.15 -8.04
C ILE A 120 4.31 -8.11 -7.41
N PHE A 121 4.07 -8.23 -6.11
CA PHE A 121 3.12 -7.39 -5.37
C PHE A 121 3.73 -6.97 -4.04
N PHE A 122 3.57 -5.70 -3.69
CA PHE A 122 3.94 -5.14 -2.39
C PHE A 122 2.73 -4.40 -1.83
N GLY A 123 2.40 -4.55 -0.54
CA GLY A 123 1.29 -3.77 0.01
C GLY A 123 0.96 -4.00 1.48
N SER A 124 0.24 -3.03 2.04
CA SER A 124 -0.30 -3.05 3.39
C SER A 124 -1.72 -3.64 3.43
N GLY A 125 -2.18 -4.03 4.60
CA GLY A 125 -3.55 -4.50 4.83
C GLY A 125 -3.74 -4.89 6.29
N SER A 126 -4.85 -5.57 6.59
CA SER A 126 -5.25 -6.05 7.93
C SER A 126 -4.25 -6.97 8.66
N VAL A 127 -3.10 -7.28 8.07
CA VAL A 127 -2.01 -8.11 8.64
C VAL A 127 -0.63 -7.46 8.50
N GLY A 128 -0.56 -6.15 8.25
CA GLY A 128 0.69 -5.41 8.03
C GLY A 128 1.15 -5.38 6.57
N PHE A 129 2.43 -5.07 6.37
CA PHE A 129 3.07 -4.98 5.04
C PHE A 129 3.53 -6.36 4.56
N ARG A 130 3.35 -6.66 3.27
CA ARG A 130 3.68 -7.96 2.67
C ARG A 130 4.26 -7.80 1.27
N ALA A 131 5.11 -8.75 0.88
CA ALA A 131 5.52 -8.96 -0.49
C ALA A 131 5.06 -10.34 -0.99
N PHE A 132 4.56 -10.38 -2.22
CA PHE A 132 4.12 -11.61 -2.89
C PHE A 132 4.77 -11.74 -4.26
N VAL A 133 4.90 -12.98 -4.71
CA VAL A 133 5.35 -13.35 -6.05
C VAL A 133 4.37 -14.34 -6.68
N ASN A 134 4.32 -14.35 -8.01
CA ASN A 134 3.63 -15.33 -8.81
C ASN A 134 4.41 -15.57 -10.12
N GLN A 135 4.38 -16.80 -10.63
CA GLN A 135 4.97 -17.20 -11.91
C GLN A 135 4.13 -18.29 -12.57
N GLY A 136 4.04 -18.26 -13.90
CA GLY A 136 3.32 -19.28 -14.69
C GLY A 136 1.82 -19.05 -14.84
N ALA A 137 1.29 -17.87 -14.46
CA ALA A 137 -0.09 -17.53 -14.74
C ALA A 137 -0.28 -17.14 -16.21
N THR A 138 -1.36 -17.59 -16.84
CA THR A 138 -1.73 -17.16 -18.20
C THR A 138 -2.27 -15.73 -18.19
N VAL A 139 -1.94 -14.91 -19.20
CA VAL A 139 -2.50 -13.56 -19.37
C VAL A 139 -4.03 -13.61 -19.38
N GLY A 140 -4.67 -12.72 -18.61
CA GLY A 140 -6.11 -12.71 -18.36
C GLY A 140 -6.61 -13.71 -17.31
N GLY A 141 -5.76 -14.65 -16.87
CA GLY A 141 -6.05 -15.58 -15.79
C GLY A 141 -5.88 -14.96 -14.40
N ALA A 142 -6.54 -15.55 -13.40
CA ALA A 142 -6.38 -15.18 -12.00
C ALA A 142 -4.99 -15.58 -11.46
N VAL A 143 -4.45 -14.78 -10.55
CA VAL A 143 -3.14 -14.97 -9.94
C VAL A 143 -3.26 -15.48 -8.50
N THR A 144 -2.58 -16.59 -8.21
CA THR A 144 -2.39 -17.08 -6.84
C THR A 144 -1.21 -16.38 -6.18
N LEU A 145 -1.48 -15.53 -5.19
CA LEU A 145 -0.45 -14.82 -4.44
C LEU A 145 0.37 -15.77 -3.54
N THR A 146 1.64 -16.01 -3.87
CA THR A 146 2.58 -16.69 -2.97
C THR A 146 3.32 -15.65 -2.14
N GLU A 147 3.11 -15.65 -0.82
CA GLU A 147 3.71 -14.67 0.09
C GLU A 147 5.19 -14.99 0.33
N ALA A 148 6.07 -14.06 -0.01
CA ALA A 148 7.51 -14.21 0.16
C ALA A 148 7.94 -13.79 1.58
N TYR A 149 7.50 -12.59 2.01
CA TYR A 149 7.76 -12.08 3.35
C TYR A 149 6.66 -11.12 3.84
N ARG A 150 6.63 -10.89 5.15
CA ARG A 150 5.78 -9.89 5.81
C ARG A 150 6.51 -9.11 6.91
N LEU A 151 5.99 -7.92 7.21
CA LEU A 151 6.20 -7.18 8.45
C LEU A 151 4.82 -6.96 9.06
N ASP A 152 4.53 -7.63 10.18
CA ASP A 152 3.21 -7.55 10.84
C ASP A 152 3.05 -6.32 11.74
N TYR A 153 1.85 -6.15 12.32
CA TYR A 153 1.54 -5.04 13.24
C TYR A 153 2.18 -5.16 14.63
N ALA A 154 2.78 -6.30 15.00
CA ALA A 154 3.65 -6.39 16.18
C ALA A 154 5.09 -5.91 15.85
N GLY A 155 5.41 -5.72 14.57
CA GLY A 155 6.73 -5.41 14.06
C GLY A 155 7.64 -6.63 14.00
N ASN A 156 7.08 -7.81 13.69
CA ASN A 156 7.82 -9.03 13.41
C ASN A 156 7.99 -9.19 11.88
N PHE A 157 9.22 -9.45 11.44
CA PHE A 157 9.52 -9.77 10.06
C PHE A 157 9.50 -11.30 9.85
N GLY A 158 8.57 -11.78 9.03
CA GLY A 158 8.46 -13.20 8.67
C GLY A 158 8.92 -13.46 7.23
N LEU A 159 9.86 -14.37 7.04
CA LEU A 159 10.33 -14.85 5.73
C LEU A 159 9.84 -16.29 5.52
N GLY A 160 9.01 -16.54 4.51
CA GLY A 160 8.36 -17.84 4.29
C GLY A 160 7.36 -18.27 5.38
N THR A 161 7.13 -17.45 6.41
CA THR A 161 6.11 -17.67 7.46
C THR A 161 5.05 -16.56 7.43
N LYS A 162 3.79 -16.97 7.61
CA LYS A 162 2.64 -16.06 7.75
C LYS A 162 2.33 -15.70 9.20
N THR A 163 3.00 -16.33 10.15
CA THR A 163 2.80 -16.17 11.60
C THR A 163 4.16 -16.13 12.29
N PRO A 164 4.96 -15.06 12.06
CA PRO A 164 6.24 -14.90 12.74
C PRO A 164 6.02 -14.75 14.24
N THR A 165 6.75 -15.55 15.01
CA THR A 165 6.69 -15.60 16.48
C THR A 165 7.76 -14.75 17.15
N GLN A 166 8.73 -14.27 16.37
CA GLN A 166 9.89 -13.48 16.79
C GLN A 166 10.10 -12.29 15.83
N ARG A 167 10.90 -11.31 16.26
CA ARG A 167 11.21 -10.09 15.47
C ARG A 167 11.76 -10.38 14.08
N PHE A 168 12.49 -11.48 13.92
CA PHE A 168 12.92 -12.04 12.64
C PHE A 168 12.71 -13.55 12.70
N ASP A 169 11.82 -14.07 11.87
CA ASP A 169 11.39 -15.47 11.86
C ASP A 169 11.47 -16.01 10.42
N VAL A 170 12.17 -17.13 10.22
CA VAL A 170 12.48 -17.69 8.91
C VAL A 170 12.05 -19.15 8.85
N ASN A 171 11.01 -19.42 8.07
CA ASN A 171 10.56 -20.78 7.80
C ASN A 171 11.44 -21.40 6.70
N GLY A 172 12.57 -21.97 7.11
CA GLY A 172 13.57 -22.55 6.22
C GLY A 172 14.98 -22.46 6.79
N GLY A 173 15.98 -22.22 5.93
CA GLY A 173 17.36 -22.01 6.34
C GLY A 173 17.97 -20.76 5.70
N VAL A 174 18.82 -20.06 6.44
CA VAL A 174 19.57 -18.89 5.94
C VAL A 174 20.95 -19.34 5.45
N ARG A 175 21.24 -19.16 4.16
CA ARG A 175 22.58 -19.42 3.60
C ARG A 175 23.49 -18.21 3.82
N VAL A 176 24.40 -18.31 4.79
CA VAL A 176 25.48 -17.34 4.96
C VAL A 176 26.61 -17.69 3.97
N ASN A 177 26.99 -16.75 3.10
CA ASN A 177 27.99 -16.98 2.05
C ASN A 177 28.96 -15.78 1.95
N PRO A 178 29.88 -15.63 2.91
CA PRO A 178 30.84 -14.54 2.93
C PRO A 178 31.89 -14.74 1.83
N THR A 179 31.96 -13.79 0.89
CA THR A 179 32.91 -13.83 -0.24
C THR A 179 34.08 -12.86 -0.09
N THR A 180 33.85 -11.72 0.59
CA THR A 180 34.81 -10.60 0.69
C THR A 180 34.81 -9.90 2.05
N ALA A 181 33.96 -10.32 2.98
CA ALA A 181 33.78 -9.61 4.25
C ALA A 181 34.89 -9.94 5.25
N THR A 182 35.71 -8.95 5.61
CA THR A 182 36.61 -9.04 6.76
C THR A 182 35.79 -9.18 8.04
N LYS A 183 36.09 -10.21 8.83
CA LYS A 183 35.50 -10.40 10.15
C LYS A 183 35.85 -9.21 11.07
N PRO A 184 34.87 -8.50 11.66
CA PRO A 184 35.17 -7.35 12.51
C PRO A 184 35.82 -7.79 13.83
N THR A 185 36.45 -6.84 14.52
CA THR A 185 36.88 -7.03 15.91
C THR A 185 35.65 -7.25 16.78
N CYS A 186 35.66 -8.21 17.70
CA CYS A 186 34.56 -8.37 18.64
C CYS A 186 34.65 -7.31 19.75
N ASP A 187 34.00 -6.17 19.53
CA ASP A 187 34.03 -5.00 20.40
C ASP A 187 32.64 -4.68 21.00
N ASN A 188 32.64 -4.01 22.15
CA ASN A 188 31.47 -3.41 22.80
C ASN A 188 31.73 -1.98 23.31
N THR A 189 32.88 -1.39 23.00
CA THR A 189 33.30 -0.05 23.46
C THR A 189 32.98 1.05 22.46
N THR A 190 32.91 0.73 21.16
CA THR A 190 32.43 1.63 20.11
C THR A 190 30.91 1.58 19.96
N ALA A 191 30.35 2.59 19.30
CA ALA A 191 28.92 2.66 18.98
C ALA A 191 28.43 1.58 17.99
N ALA A 192 29.33 0.79 17.38
CA ALA A 192 28.97 -0.34 16.53
C ALA A 192 28.53 -1.56 17.36
N ASN A 193 29.25 -1.84 18.45
CA ASN A 193 28.96 -2.90 19.44
C ASN A 193 28.57 -4.24 18.81
N ASP A 194 29.55 -4.94 18.23
CA ASP A 194 29.39 -6.23 17.55
C ASP A 194 28.84 -7.37 18.45
N ARG A 195 28.68 -7.16 19.76
CA ARG A 195 28.17 -8.16 20.71
C ARG A 195 26.81 -8.74 20.27
N GLY A 196 26.74 -10.05 20.18
CA GLY A 196 25.56 -10.80 19.73
C GLY A 196 25.55 -11.07 18.21
N THR A 197 26.48 -10.49 17.45
CA THR A 197 26.67 -10.81 16.03
C THR A 197 27.12 -12.26 15.88
N PHE A 198 26.36 -13.04 15.11
CA PHE A 198 26.80 -14.32 14.59
C PHE A 198 27.68 -14.09 13.35
N TRP A 199 28.81 -14.78 13.29
CA TRP A 199 29.74 -14.71 12.17
C TRP A 199 30.07 -16.10 11.65
N PHE A 200 30.04 -16.27 10.32
CA PHE A 200 30.53 -17.47 9.66
C PHE A 200 31.85 -17.13 8.95
N THR A 201 32.93 -17.80 9.33
CA THR A 201 34.22 -17.73 8.64
C THR A 201 34.31 -18.91 7.69
N LYS A 202 34.02 -18.67 6.40
CA LYS A 202 34.27 -19.65 5.36
C LYS A 202 35.78 -19.72 5.08
N ASN A 203 36.37 -20.90 5.17
CA ASN A 203 37.78 -21.10 4.90
C ASN A 203 38.06 -21.40 3.40
N ALA A 204 39.35 -21.33 3.03
CA ALA A 204 39.83 -21.81 1.74
C ALA A 204 39.64 -23.34 1.60
N SER A 205 39.81 -23.87 0.38
CA SER A 205 39.36 -25.20 -0.06
C SER A 205 39.79 -26.44 0.74
N THR A 206 40.69 -26.32 1.72
CA THR A 206 41.19 -27.40 2.57
C THR A 206 41.11 -27.11 4.09
N GLY A 207 40.46 -26.02 4.50
CA GLY A 207 40.26 -25.66 5.91
C GLY A 207 38.90 -26.11 6.48
N LYS A 208 38.76 -26.08 7.80
CA LYS A 208 37.44 -26.19 8.48
C LYS A 208 36.76 -24.82 8.48
N ASP A 209 35.50 -24.75 8.06
CA ASP A 209 34.68 -23.57 8.29
C ASP A 209 34.42 -23.35 9.80
N ILE A 210 34.15 -22.11 10.21
CA ILE A 210 33.94 -21.74 11.62
C ILE A 210 32.66 -20.92 11.76
N LEU A 211 31.79 -21.31 12.70
CA LEU A 211 30.65 -20.49 13.16
C LEU A 211 30.98 -19.92 14.55
N GLU A 212 30.75 -18.63 14.74
CA GLU A 212 31.20 -17.90 15.93
C GLU A 212 30.15 -16.86 16.35
N ILE A 213 30.16 -16.46 17.62
CA ILE A 213 29.41 -15.31 18.13
C ILE A 213 30.33 -14.35 18.88
N CYS A 214 30.14 -13.04 18.70
CA CYS A 214 30.85 -12.04 19.51
C CYS A 214 30.19 -11.94 20.89
N ALA A 215 30.89 -12.33 21.96
CA ALA A 215 30.30 -12.46 23.29
C ALA A 215 31.24 -12.05 24.44
N GLN A 216 30.67 -11.37 25.42
CA GLN A 216 31.33 -10.94 26.66
C GLN A 216 31.38 -12.07 27.70
N ASP A 217 32.47 -12.20 28.46
CA ASP A 217 32.54 -13.05 29.66
C ASP A 217 32.21 -12.30 30.97
N ALA A 218 32.18 -13.04 32.07
CA ALA A 218 31.90 -12.51 33.42
C ALA A 218 32.95 -11.49 33.92
N SER A 219 34.14 -11.46 33.33
CA SER A 219 35.18 -10.46 33.61
C SER A 219 35.05 -9.21 32.74
N GLY A 220 34.05 -9.16 31.86
CA GLY A 220 33.77 -8.02 31.00
C GLY A 220 34.45 -8.04 29.62
N ASN A 221 35.26 -9.04 29.30
CA ASN A 221 36.01 -9.08 28.04
C ASN A 221 35.17 -9.61 26.88
N THR A 222 35.16 -8.91 25.76
CA THR A 222 34.57 -9.39 24.51
C THR A 222 35.57 -10.23 23.71
N ALA A 223 35.09 -11.36 23.19
CA ALA A 223 35.85 -12.20 22.28
C ALA A 223 34.89 -12.90 21.30
N TRP A 224 35.41 -13.24 20.12
CA TRP A 224 34.75 -14.22 19.26
C TRP A 224 34.81 -15.60 19.90
N ARG A 225 33.66 -16.26 20.01
CA ARG A 225 33.53 -17.58 20.63
C ARG A 225 32.96 -18.54 19.60
N THR A 226 33.72 -19.58 19.25
CA THR A 226 33.27 -20.64 18.35
C THR A 226 32.06 -21.35 18.93
N LEU A 227 31.06 -21.60 18.09
CA LEU A 227 29.92 -22.46 18.39
C LEU A 227 30.20 -23.85 17.81
N TYR A 228 30.16 -24.87 18.67
CA TYR A 228 30.50 -26.27 18.37
C TYR A 228 29.63 -27.23 19.19
#